data_AF-A0A0B6Y9U4-F1
#
_entry.id   AF-A0A0B6Y9U4-F1
#
_cell.length_a   1.000
_cell.length_b   1.000
_cell.length_c   1.000
_cell.angle_alpha   90.00
_cell.angle_beta   90.00
_cell.angle_gamma   90.00
#
_symmetry.space_group_name_H-M   'P 1'
#
loop_
_entity.id
_entity.type
_entity.pdbx_description
1 polymer ?
#
loop_
_entity_poly.entity_id
_entity_poly.type
_entity_poly.pdbx_seq_one_letter_code
_entity_poly.pdbx_strand_id
1 'polypeptide(L)'
;HNMTVGWNKKRSRGKTTGRAHATREDKNEFMSALSQCANGHPTILILYFYKHLLKHGENDGMPQIDKDLFFYIEVQKFKDGSHNFADEEILKRKLQSIIDCFLDCVYTPTLQIDIPADIHQKTLKGAQRYLSGKEVVSTLFDEAQLLVFKELLFYWAGFKKSLSAHEDLRTRPVNKYDKMLQRRMEKIQNYQTPSSDFTLPSIPEGAIPTFSISL
;
A
#
# COMPACT_ATOMS: atom_id res chain seq x y z
N HIS A 1 36.92 -51.52 21.49
CA HIS A 1 35.52 -51.14 21.73
C HIS A 1 35.37 -49.71 21.21
N ASN A 2 35.07 -49.52 19.93
CA ASN A 2 34.97 -48.19 19.31
C ASN A 2 33.51 -47.76 19.28
N MET A 3 33.15 -46.75 20.07
CA MET A 3 31.85 -46.09 20.00
C MET A 3 31.86 -45.05 18.88
N THR A 4 31.18 -45.34 17.78
CA THR A 4 30.89 -44.40 16.71
C THR A 4 29.74 -43.49 17.14
N VAL A 5 30.06 -42.23 17.45
CA VAL A 5 29.05 -41.20 17.78
C VAL A 5 28.40 -40.74 16.48
N GLY A 6 27.17 -41.19 16.22
CA GLY A 6 26.38 -40.79 15.06
C GLY A 6 25.90 -39.35 15.19
N TRP A 7 26.48 -38.43 14.43
CA TRP A 7 25.99 -37.06 14.31
C TRP A 7 24.68 -37.07 13.54
N ASN A 8 23.58 -36.97 14.28
CA ASN A 8 22.24 -36.80 13.73
C ASN A 8 22.15 -35.39 13.09
N LYS A 9 22.48 -35.31 11.80
CA LYS A 9 22.31 -34.10 10.99
C LYS A 9 20.82 -33.86 10.82
N LYS A 10 20.21 -33.11 11.76
CA LYS A 10 18.86 -32.56 11.59
C LYS A 10 18.82 -31.86 10.24
N ARG A 11 18.14 -32.46 9.26
CA ARG A 11 17.81 -31.82 7.98
C ARG A 11 17.04 -30.56 8.34
N SER A 12 17.68 -29.40 8.18
CA SER A 12 17.00 -28.11 8.21
C SER A 12 15.87 -28.20 7.19
N ARG A 13 14.62 -28.13 7.65
CA ARG A 13 13.47 -27.93 6.75
C ARG A 13 13.82 -26.71 5.91
N GLY A 14 13.98 -26.90 4.59
CA GLY A 14 14.40 -25.82 3.69
C GLY A 14 13.53 -24.59 3.93
N LYS A 15 14.16 -23.48 4.32
CA LYS A 15 13.46 -22.20 4.49
C LYS A 15 12.84 -21.86 3.14
N THR A 16 11.51 -21.78 3.09
CA THR A 16 10.78 -21.39 1.89
C THR A 16 10.90 -19.88 1.72
N THR A 17 11.67 -19.45 0.73
CA THR A 17 11.85 -18.04 0.38
C THR A 17 10.55 -17.40 -0.10
N GLY A 18 10.38 -16.10 0.17
CA GLY A 18 9.26 -15.31 -0.36
C GLY A 18 9.49 -14.82 -1.78
N ARG A 19 10.67 -15.07 -2.36
CA ARG A 19 11.10 -14.59 -3.67
C ARG A 19 10.80 -15.59 -4.78
N ALA A 20 10.54 -15.08 -5.98
CA ALA A 20 10.50 -15.87 -7.20
C ALA A 20 11.00 -15.05 -8.40
N HIS A 21 11.38 -15.74 -9.48
CA HIS A 21 11.67 -15.06 -10.74
C HIS A 21 10.40 -14.38 -11.28
N ALA A 22 10.49 -13.08 -11.56
CA ALA A 22 9.40 -12.26 -12.06
C ALA A 22 9.27 -12.33 -13.58
N THR A 23 8.03 -12.32 -14.07
CA THR A 23 7.71 -12.17 -15.49
C THR A 23 7.51 -10.71 -15.87
N ARG A 24 7.33 -10.43 -17.16
CA ARG A 24 6.97 -9.08 -17.63
C ARG A 24 5.59 -8.69 -17.14
N GLU A 25 4.69 -9.65 -17.06
CA GLU A 25 3.32 -9.50 -16.56
C GLU A 25 3.33 -9.14 -15.07
N ASP A 26 4.15 -9.83 -14.26
CA ASP A 26 4.34 -9.51 -12.83
C ASP A 26 4.80 -8.05 -12.66
N LYS A 27 5.76 -7.62 -13.48
CA LYS A 27 6.28 -6.24 -13.46
C LYS A 27 5.19 -5.22 -13.77
N ASN A 28 4.41 -5.45 -14.84
CA ASN A 28 3.35 -4.53 -15.26
C ASN A 28 2.24 -4.43 -14.21
N GLU A 29 1.83 -5.57 -13.63
CA GLU A 29 0.84 -5.59 -12.56
C GLU A 29 1.35 -4.86 -11.32
N PHE A 30 2.60 -5.10 -10.92
CA PHE A 30 3.18 -4.47 -9.74
C PHE A 30 3.29 -2.95 -9.91
N MET A 31 3.77 -2.48 -11.07
CA MET A 31 3.81 -1.06 -11.40
C MET A 31 2.42 -0.41 -11.32
N SER A 32 1.39 -1.08 -11.85
CA SER A 32 0.01 -0.61 -11.77
C SER A 32 -0.47 -0.53 -10.31
N ALA A 33 -0.19 -1.56 -9.50
CA ALA A 33 -0.57 -1.59 -8.09
C ALA A 33 0.13 -0.49 -7.28
N LEU A 34 1.41 -0.23 -7.52
CA LEU A 34 2.17 0.86 -6.87
C LEU A 34 1.66 2.23 -7.29
N SER A 35 1.36 2.44 -8.58
CA SER A 35 0.80 3.70 -9.08
C SER A 35 -0.56 4.02 -8.45
N GLN A 36 -1.43 3.01 -8.30
CA GLN A 36 -2.70 3.18 -7.58
C GLN A 36 -2.50 3.58 -6.12
N CYS A 37 -1.49 3.03 -5.44
CA CYS A 37 -1.17 3.38 -4.05
C CYS A 37 -0.57 4.78 -3.92
N ALA A 38 0.19 5.24 -4.90
CA ALA A 38 0.73 6.60 -4.91
C ALA A 38 -0.41 7.64 -5.03
N ASN A 39 -1.43 7.35 -5.85
CA ASN A 39 -2.57 8.25 -6.06
C ASN A 39 -3.65 8.19 -4.95
N GLY A 40 -3.45 7.41 -3.88
CA GLY A 40 -4.46 7.27 -2.84
C GLY A 40 -3.99 6.43 -1.65
N HIS A 41 -4.82 5.46 -1.26
CA HIS A 41 -4.54 4.56 -0.14
C HIS A 41 -4.03 3.19 -0.63
N PRO A 42 -3.26 2.46 0.19
CA PRO A 42 -2.83 1.10 -0.13
C PRO A 42 -4.02 0.21 -0.50
N THR A 43 -3.96 -0.41 -1.66
CA THR A 43 -4.99 -1.36 -2.10
C THR A 43 -4.95 -2.63 -1.24
N ILE A 44 -6.07 -3.35 -1.16
CA ILE A 44 -6.11 -4.61 -0.41
C ILE A 44 -5.06 -5.63 -0.89
N LEU A 45 -4.75 -5.59 -2.20
CA LEU A 45 -3.71 -6.43 -2.80
C LEU A 45 -2.33 -6.06 -2.26
N ILE A 46 -2.02 -4.77 -2.16
CA ILE A 46 -0.76 -4.28 -1.60
C ILE A 46 -0.69 -4.54 -0.09
N LEU A 47 -1.80 -4.53 0.64
CA LEU A 47 -1.82 -4.93 2.06
C LEU A 47 -1.50 -6.42 2.25
N TYR A 48 -2.01 -7.29 1.38
CA TYR A 48 -1.61 -8.71 1.39
C TYR A 48 -0.16 -8.90 0.98
N PHE A 49 0.31 -8.13 0.01
CA PHE A 49 1.71 -8.13 -0.37
C PHE A 49 2.61 -7.66 0.78
N TYR A 50 2.25 -6.59 1.50
CA TYR A 50 2.95 -6.15 2.71
C TYR A 50 3.00 -7.25 3.77
N LYS A 51 1.90 -7.98 4.00
CA LYS A 51 1.90 -9.15 4.89
C LYS A 51 2.84 -10.26 4.41
N HIS A 52 2.95 -10.47 3.10
CA HIS A 52 3.90 -11.42 2.51
C HIS A 52 5.34 -10.97 2.77
N LEU A 53 5.65 -9.70 2.60
CA LEU A 53 6.96 -9.12 2.91
C LEU A 53 7.35 -9.34 4.37
N LEU A 54 6.48 -9.01 5.33
CA LEU A 54 6.74 -9.22 6.76
C LEU A 54 7.01 -10.69 7.12
N LYS A 55 6.34 -11.63 6.43
CA LYS A 55 6.51 -13.07 6.69
C LYS A 55 7.85 -13.61 6.19
N HIS A 56 8.35 -13.08 5.08
CA HIS A 56 9.47 -13.67 4.35
C HIS A 56 10.78 -12.87 4.46
N GLY A 57 10.72 -11.54 4.64
CA GLY A 57 11.88 -10.65 4.63
C GLY A 57 12.98 -11.08 5.58
N GLU A 58 12.67 -11.28 6.86
CA GLU A 58 13.67 -11.70 7.86
C GLU A 58 14.29 -13.07 7.53
N ASN A 59 13.49 -14.01 7.02
CA ASN A 59 13.96 -15.35 6.64
C ASN A 59 14.89 -15.33 5.43
N ASP A 60 14.68 -14.38 4.52
CA ASP A 60 15.45 -14.16 3.30
C ASP A 60 16.64 -13.22 3.51
N GLY A 61 16.87 -12.73 4.74
CA GLY A 61 17.96 -11.81 5.07
C GLY A 61 17.72 -10.36 4.65
N MET A 62 16.46 -10.00 4.36
CA MET A 62 16.02 -8.67 3.95
C MET A 62 15.03 -8.10 4.98
N PRO A 63 15.49 -7.72 6.19
CA PRO A 63 14.62 -7.30 7.29
C PRO A 63 13.95 -5.94 7.06
N GLN A 64 14.35 -5.19 6.02
CA GLN A 64 13.81 -3.86 5.69
C GLN A 64 12.94 -3.86 4.42
N ILE A 65 12.69 -5.03 3.82
CA ILE A 65 11.97 -5.13 2.55
C ILE A 65 10.54 -4.55 2.59
N ASP A 66 9.93 -4.50 3.78
CA ASP A 66 8.63 -3.89 3.97
C ASP A 66 8.70 -2.35 3.97
N LYS A 67 9.80 -1.77 4.46
CA LYS A 67 10.09 -0.33 4.43
C LYS A 67 10.46 0.13 3.03
N ASP A 68 11.17 -0.71 2.28
CA ASP A 68 11.42 -0.57 0.85
C ASP A 68 10.13 -0.31 0.05
N LEU A 69 9.05 -1.05 0.35
CA LEU A 69 7.74 -0.84 -0.28
C LEU A 69 7.20 0.57 0.00
N PHE A 70 7.26 1.01 1.26
CA PHE A 70 6.77 2.34 1.64
C PHE A 70 7.63 3.46 1.08
N PHE A 71 8.96 3.29 1.07
CA PHE A 71 9.88 4.23 0.44
C PHE A 71 9.53 4.43 -1.04
N TYR A 72 9.32 3.34 -1.78
CA TYR A 72 8.95 3.43 -3.20
C TYR A 72 7.65 4.23 -3.39
N ILE A 73 6.62 3.96 -2.59
CA ILE A 73 5.32 4.65 -2.68
C ILE A 73 5.48 6.14 -2.34
N GLU A 74 6.23 6.48 -1.30
CA GLU A 74 6.43 7.87 -0.88
C GLU A 74 7.26 8.67 -1.89
N VAL A 75 8.28 8.06 -2.49
CA VAL A 75 9.03 8.64 -3.62
C VAL A 75 8.11 8.87 -4.81
N GLN A 76 7.22 7.93 -5.13
CA GLN A 76 6.30 8.09 -6.26
C GLN A 76 5.32 9.25 -6.02
N LYS A 77 4.75 9.35 -4.82
CA LYS A 77 3.92 10.50 -4.43
C LYS A 77 4.67 11.83 -4.52
N PHE A 78 5.96 11.85 -4.17
CA PHE A 78 6.79 13.05 -4.25
C PHE A 78 7.02 13.47 -5.70
N LYS A 79 7.34 12.52 -6.59
CA LYS A 79 7.47 12.77 -8.03
C LYS A 79 6.16 13.27 -8.64
N ASP A 80 5.04 12.61 -8.36
CA ASP A 80 3.73 12.98 -8.88
C ASP A 80 3.33 14.39 -8.40
N GLY A 81 3.60 14.73 -7.13
CA GLY A 81 3.39 16.07 -6.60
C GLY A 81 4.24 17.14 -7.30
N SER A 82 5.50 16.84 -7.60
CA SER A 82 6.39 17.75 -8.31
C SER A 82 5.93 18.02 -9.75
N HIS A 83 5.29 17.05 -10.40
CA HIS A 83 4.76 17.22 -11.76
C HIS A 83 3.43 17.99 -11.80
N ASN A 84 2.65 17.94 -10.72
CA ASN A 84 1.35 18.60 -10.62
C ASN A 84 1.42 20.05 -10.10
N PHE A 85 2.59 20.69 -10.16
CA PHE A 85 2.83 22.05 -9.66
C PHE A 85 2.44 22.25 -8.17
N ALA A 86 2.65 21.22 -7.34
CA ALA A 86 2.47 21.37 -5.90
C ALA A 86 3.38 22.47 -5.35
N ASP A 87 2.89 23.18 -4.32
CA ASP A 87 3.66 24.19 -3.59
C ASP A 87 5.02 23.61 -3.14
N GLU A 88 6.10 24.34 -3.43
CA GLU A 88 7.47 23.95 -3.14
C GLU A 88 7.67 23.65 -1.65
N GLU A 89 6.98 24.37 -0.75
CA GLU A 89 7.05 24.13 0.70
C GLU A 89 6.38 22.80 1.11
N ILE A 90 5.35 22.37 0.37
CA ILE A 90 4.76 21.03 0.56
C ILE A 90 5.74 19.96 0.09
N LEU A 91 6.40 20.17 -1.05
CA LEU A 91 7.40 19.23 -1.57
C LEU A 91 8.61 19.11 -0.66
N LYS A 92 9.13 20.22 -0.12
CA LYS A 92 10.24 20.21 0.86
C LYS A 92 9.88 19.46 2.13
N ARG A 93 8.70 19.69 2.71
CA ARG A 93 8.23 18.93 3.89
C ARG A 93 8.08 17.45 3.62
N LYS A 94 7.55 17.10 2.43
CA LYS A 94 7.44 15.71 2.01
C LYS A 94 8.82 15.06 1.84
N LEU A 95 9.76 15.76 1.23
CA LEU A 95 11.13 15.30 1.07
C LEU A 95 11.81 15.09 2.43
N GLN A 96 11.67 16.06 3.35
CA GLN A 96 12.19 15.92 4.71
C GLN A 96 11.63 14.68 5.40
N SER A 97 10.33 14.41 5.24
CA SER A 97 9.70 13.19 5.78
C SER A 97 10.28 11.91 5.18
N ILE A 98 10.65 11.91 3.89
CA ILE A 98 11.32 10.76 3.26
C ILE A 98 12.72 10.56 3.85
N ILE A 99 13.46 11.65 4.10
CA ILE A 99 14.78 11.58 4.74
C ILE A 99 14.66 10.98 6.15
N ASP A 100 13.83 11.58 7.00
CA ASP A 100 13.71 11.23 8.42
C ASP A 100 13.18 9.79 8.64
N CYS A 101 12.38 9.28 7.69
CA CYS A 101 11.82 7.93 7.78
C CYS A 101 12.74 6.86 7.17
N PHE A 102 13.45 7.17 6.07
CA PHE A 102 14.09 6.14 5.24
C PHE A 102 15.61 6.27 5.11
N LEU A 103 16.14 7.49 5.04
CA LEU A 103 17.56 7.73 4.71
C LEU A 103 18.39 8.08 5.94
N ASP A 104 17.87 8.94 6.80
CA ASP A 104 18.54 9.44 8.01
C ASP A 104 17.63 9.30 9.22
N CYS A 105 17.21 8.06 9.49
CA CYS A 105 16.30 7.77 10.59
C CYS A 105 16.99 7.87 11.95
N VAL A 106 16.27 8.42 12.93
CA VAL A 106 16.74 8.51 14.33
C VAL A 106 16.92 7.12 14.97
N TYR A 107 16.22 6.11 14.46
CA TYR A 107 16.31 4.73 14.95
C TYR A 107 17.43 3.94 14.25
N THR A 108 18.08 3.03 14.97
CA THR A 108 19.12 2.16 14.42
C THR A 108 18.52 0.93 13.71
N PRO A 109 19.00 0.57 12.51
CA PRO A 109 20.00 1.27 11.68
C PRO A 109 19.43 2.54 11.04
N THR A 110 20.24 3.60 10.94
CA THR A 110 19.82 4.91 10.40
C THR A 110 19.23 4.81 9.00
N LEU A 111 19.86 4.00 8.14
CA LEU A 111 19.32 3.65 6.83
C LEU A 111 18.25 2.55 7.04
N GLN A 112 17.02 2.85 6.63
CA GLN A 112 15.86 1.99 6.84
C GLN A 112 15.40 1.29 5.55
N ILE A 113 16.19 1.37 4.47
CA ILE A 113 15.95 0.73 3.18
C ILE A 113 17.20 -0.02 2.70
N ASP A 114 16.99 -1.09 1.93
CA ASP A 114 18.05 -2.00 1.49
C ASP A 114 18.74 -1.48 0.20
N ILE A 115 19.50 -0.37 0.32
CA ILE A 115 20.30 0.20 -0.79
C ILE A 115 21.81 0.25 -0.49
N PRO A 116 22.68 0.18 -1.51
CA PRO A 116 24.12 0.34 -1.35
C PRO A 116 24.52 1.71 -0.77
N ALA A 117 25.61 1.74 -0.02
CA ALA A 117 26.06 2.93 0.72
C ALA A 117 26.39 4.12 -0.19
N ASP A 118 26.95 3.89 -1.38
CA ASP A 118 27.21 4.91 -2.38
C ASP A 118 25.94 5.57 -2.90
N ILE A 119 24.90 4.76 -3.16
CA ILE A 119 23.59 5.25 -3.60
C ILE A 119 22.90 6.01 -2.48
N HIS A 120 22.92 5.50 -1.25
CA HIS A 120 22.40 6.20 -0.08
C HIS A 120 23.04 7.60 0.06
N GLN A 121 24.37 7.69 0.05
CA GLN A 121 25.07 8.96 0.22
C GLN A 121 24.78 9.95 -0.93
N LYS A 122 24.68 9.45 -2.16
CA LYS A 122 24.32 10.26 -3.33
C LYS A 122 22.90 10.81 -3.20
N THR A 123 21.92 9.96 -2.88
CA THR A 123 20.52 10.35 -2.71
C THR A 123 20.34 11.34 -1.57
N LEU A 124 20.97 11.11 -0.41
CA LEU A 124 20.89 12.01 0.74
C LEU A 124 21.47 13.40 0.43
N LYS A 125 22.64 13.46 -0.25
CA LYS A 125 23.25 14.73 -0.67
C LYS A 125 22.38 15.48 -1.67
N GLY A 126 21.80 14.80 -2.66
CA GLY A 126 20.87 15.41 -3.60
C GLY A 126 19.64 15.97 -2.88
N ALA A 127 19.12 15.24 -1.89
CA ALA A 127 17.93 15.64 -1.15
C ALA A 127 18.22 16.90 -0.31
N GLN A 128 19.37 16.95 0.36
CA GLN A 128 19.83 18.14 1.09
C GLN A 128 20.03 19.35 0.16
N ARG A 129 20.56 19.15 -1.05
CA ARG A 129 20.70 20.22 -2.05
C ARG A 129 19.35 20.75 -2.50
N TYR A 130 18.39 19.87 -2.75
CA TYR A 130 17.02 20.26 -3.08
C TYR A 130 16.39 21.12 -1.97
N LEU A 131 16.50 20.69 -0.71
CA LEU A 131 16.00 21.47 0.44
C LEU A 131 16.64 22.86 0.54
N SER A 132 17.90 22.99 0.14
CA SER A 132 18.62 24.28 0.09
C SER A 132 18.33 25.13 -1.16
N GLY A 133 17.43 24.70 -2.05
CA GLY A 133 17.08 25.41 -3.29
C GLY A 133 18.14 25.34 -4.40
N LYS A 134 19.07 24.37 -4.32
CA LYS A 134 20.23 24.27 -5.24
C LYS A 134 20.07 23.24 -6.36
N GLU A 135 18.98 22.48 -6.36
CA GLU A 135 18.77 21.35 -7.28
C GLU A 135 17.28 21.16 -7.60
N VAL A 136 16.97 20.55 -8.75
CA VAL A 136 15.60 20.26 -9.19
C VAL A 136 15.27 18.77 -9.07
N VAL A 137 13.97 18.45 -8.97
CA VAL A 137 13.44 17.15 -8.53
C VAL A 137 13.78 15.94 -9.41
N SER A 138 13.95 16.12 -10.74
CA SER A 138 13.52 15.10 -11.69
C SER A 138 14.22 13.73 -11.61
N THR A 139 15.41 13.64 -11.02
CA THR A 139 16.20 12.39 -10.95
C THR A 139 16.68 12.03 -9.54
N LEU A 140 16.23 12.74 -8.50
CA LEU A 140 16.77 12.64 -7.15
C LEU A 140 16.78 11.19 -6.59
N PHE A 141 15.72 10.44 -6.88
CA PHE A 141 15.49 9.12 -6.31
C PHE A 141 15.58 7.98 -7.32
N ASP A 142 15.87 8.24 -8.59
CA ASP A 142 15.71 7.24 -9.67
C ASP A 142 16.51 5.97 -9.40
N GLU A 143 17.74 6.13 -8.95
CA GLU A 143 18.65 5.01 -8.71
C GLU A 143 18.24 4.19 -7.48
N ALA A 144 17.99 4.86 -6.35
CA ALA A 144 17.51 4.21 -5.12
C ALA A 144 16.16 3.51 -5.36
N GLN A 145 15.21 4.19 -6.01
CA GLN A 145 13.89 3.67 -6.33
C GLN A 145 13.97 2.45 -7.25
N LEU A 146 14.87 2.45 -8.24
CA LEU A 146 15.08 1.31 -9.13
C LEU A 146 15.63 0.08 -8.39
N LEU A 147 16.58 0.26 -7.48
CA LEU A 147 17.16 -0.85 -6.71
C LEU A 147 16.12 -1.51 -5.80
N VAL A 148 15.40 -0.69 -5.03
CA VAL A 148 14.30 -1.15 -4.17
C VAL A 148 13.21 -1.83 -4.99
N PHE A 149 12.85 -1.26 -6.15
CA PHE A 149 11.86 -1.88 -7.05
C PHE A 149 12.27 -3.27 -7.53
N LYS A 150 13.54 -3.45 -7.92
CA LYS A 150 14.04 -4.75 -8.39
C LYS A 150 13.90 -5.82 -7.31
N GLU A 151 14.24 -5.49 -6.07
CA GLU A 151 14.10 -6.42 -4.96
C GLU A 151 12.63 -6.72 -4.65
N LEU A 152 11.79 -5.70 -4.54
CA LEU A 152 10.35 -5.86 -4.32
C LEU A 152 9.68 -6.70 -5.43
N LEU A 153 10.14 -6.59 -6.68
CA LEU A 153 9.58 -7.34 -7.80
C LEU A 153 9.78 -8.86 -7.64
N PHE A 154 10.90 -9.31 -7.07
CA PHE A 154 11.09 -10.73 -6.78
C PHE A 154 10.11 -11.25 -5.72
N TYR A 155 9.83 -10.43 -4.70
CA TYR A 155 8.82 -10.77 -3.70
C TYR A 155 7.41 -10.71 -4.26
N TRP A 156 7.13 -9.76 -5.16
CA TRP A 156 5.83 -9.66 -5.81
C TRP A 156 5.53 -10.92 -6.62
N ALA A 157 6.50 -11.41 -7.40
CA ALA A 157 6.36 -12.65 -8.15
C ALA A 157 6.15 -13.85 -7.21
N GLY A 158 6.86 -13.91 -6.08
CA GLY A 158 6.67 -14.96 -5.08
C GLY A 158 5.29 -14.88 -4.41
N PHE A 159 4.83 -13.68 -4.08
CA PHE A 159 3.50 -13.40 -3.56
C PHE A 159 2.42 -13.87 -4.54
N LYS A 160 2.54 -13.52 -5.82
CA LYS A 160 1.59 -13.92 -6.88
C LYS A 160 1.50 -15.44 -7.03
N LYS A 161 2.63 -16.14 -6.99
CA LYS A 161 2.67 -17.62 -7.01
C LYS A 161 2.03 -18.22 -5.76
N SER A 162 2.26 -17.62 -4.59
CA SER A 162 1.61 -18.07 -3.35
C SER A 162 0.10 -17.84 -3.39
N LEU A 163 -0.35 -16.73 -3.98
CA LEU A 163 -1.75 -16.38 -4.12
C LEU A 163 -2.48 -17.31 -5.11
N SER A 164 -1.84 -17.67 -6.22
CA SER A 164 -2.41 -18.64 -7.18
C SER A 164 -2.41 -20.06 -6.63
N ALA A 165 -1.40 -20.44 -5.83
CA ALA A 165 -1.42 -21.71 -5.10
C ALA A 165 -2.52 -21.77 -4.03
N HIS A 166 -2.95 -20.60 -3.54
CA HIS A 166 -4.04 -20.42 -2.59
C HIS A 166 -5.27 -19.78 -3.26
N GLU A 167 -5.65 -20.23 -4.47
CA GLU A 167 -6.86 -19.77 -5.18
C GLU A 167 -8.14 -19.75 -4.31
N ASP A 168 -8.13 -20.46 -3.18
CA ASP A 168 -9.11 -20.34 -2.09
C ASP A 168 -9.25 -18.93 -1.45
N LEU A 169 -8.37 -17.97 -1.74
CA LEU A 169 -8.51 -16.59 -1.24
C LEU A 169 -9.51 -15.76 -2.06
N ARG A 170 -9.87 -16.20 -3.29
CA ARG A 170 -11.02 -15.67 -4.02
C ARG A 170 -12.33 -16.25 -3.49
N THR A 171 -12.30 -17.44 -2.88
CA THR A 171 -13.39 -18.01 -2.09
C THR A 171 -13.25 -17.60 -0.62
N ARG A 172 -13.22 -16.29 -0.33
CA ARG A 172 -13.40 -15.86 1.06
C ARG A 172 -14.70 -16.45 1.58
N PRO A 173 -14.74 -17.06 2.77
CA PRO A 173 -16.01 -17.32 3.44
C PRO A 173 -16.68 -15.97 3.60
N VAL A 174 -17.81 -15.77 2.94
CA VAL A 174 -18.57 -14.51 2.98
C VAL A 174 -18.85 -14.19 4.45
N ASN A 175 -18.23 -13.13 4.97
CA ASN A 175 -18.43 -12.74 6.36
C ASN A 175 -19.89 -12.29 6.54
N LYS A 176 -20.44 -12.39 7.76
CA LYS A 176 -21.79 -11.88 8.08
C LYS A 176 -21.98 -10.43 7.60
N TYR A 177 -20.92 -9.63 7.67
CA TYR A 177 -20.91 -8.25 7.18
C TYR A 177 -21.08 -8.14 5.65
N ASP A 178 -20.38 -8.98 4.88
CA ASP A 178 -20.48 -8.99 3.42
C ASP A 178 -21.87 -9.45 2.95
N LYS A 179 -22.45 -10.46 3.61
CA LYS A 179 -23.84 -10.88 3.36
C LYS A 179 -24.84 -9.76 3.65
N MET A 180 -24.61 -9.00 4.71
CA MET A 180 -25.46 -7.86 5.06
C MET A 180 -25.35 -6.75 4.00
N LEU A 181 -24.14 -6.43 3.52
CA LEU A 181 -23.93 -5.44 2.47
C LEU A 181 -24.58 -5.85 1.15
N GLN A 182 -24.44 -7.10 0.73
CA GLN A 182 -25.12 -7.62 -0.47
C GLN A 182 -26.64 -7.51 -0.36
N ARG A 183 -27.23 -7.92 0.78
CA ARG A 183 -28.67 -7.74 1.03
C ARG A 183 -29.11 -6.29 1.00
N ARG A 184 -28.28 -5.35 1.46
CA ARG A 184 -28.58 -3.91 1.39
C ARG A 184 -28.54 -3.41 -0.05
N MET A 185 -27.55 -3.83 -0.85
CA MET A 185 -27.47 -3.49 -2.27
C MET A 185 -28.66 -4.03 -3.05
N GLU A 186 -29.05 -5.29 -2.83
CA GLU A 186 -30.24 -5.89 -3.46
C GLU A 186 -31.51 -5.12 -3.10
N LYS A 187 -31.67 -4.70 -1.83
CA LYS A 187 -32.81 -3.87 -1.42
C LYS A 187 -32.83 -2.50 -2.07
N ILE A 188 -31.68 -1.90 -2.35
CA ILE A 188 -31.58 -0.61 -3.04
C ILE A 188 -31.89 -0.77 -4.53
N GLN A 189 -31.34 -1.80 -5.18
CA GLN A 189 -31.61 -2.07 -6.60
C GLN A 189 -33.07 -2.44 -6.86
N ASN A 190 -33.66 -3.22 -5.95
CA ASN A 190 -35.07 -3.62 -6.00
C ASN A 190 -35.99 -2.65 -5.26
N TYR A 191 -35.49 -1.47 -4.87
CA TYR A 191 -36.29 -0.46 -4.21
C TYR A 191 -37.32 0.07 -5.20
N GLN A 192 -38.59 -0.30 -5.00
CA GLN A 192 -39.69 0.32 -5.72
C GLN A 192 -39.94 1.69 -5.12
N THR A 193 -39.83 2.74 -5.93
CA THR A 193 -40.19 4.11 -5.51
C THR A 193 -41.63 4.08 -5.02
N PRO A 194 -41.90 4.44 -3.75
CA PRO A 194 -43.26 4.49 -3.25
C PRO A 194 -44.07 5.48 -4.10
N SER A 195 -45.34 5.15 -4.36
CA SER A 195 -46.25 6.02 -5.11
C SER A 195 -46.27 7.41 -4.48
N SER A 196 -46.17 8.45 -5.31
CA SER A 196 -46.29 9.85 -4.91
C SER A 196 -47.70 10.26 -4.50
N ASP A 197 -48.68 9.36 -4.62
CA ASP A 197 -50.07 9.60 -4.23
C ASP A 197 -50.23 9.46 -2.72
N PHE A 198 -49.75 10.47 -2.00
CA PHE A 198 -50.09 10.69 -0.62
C PHE A 198 -51.40 11.49 -0.55
N THR A 199 -52.52 10.81 -0.35
CA THR A 199 -53.79 11.47 -0.04
C THR A 199 -53.80 11.85 1.44
N LEU A 200 -53.66 13.14 1.70
CA LEU A 200 -53.91 13.70 3.02
C LEU A 200 -55.36 13.38 3.44
N PRO A 201 -55.60 12.95 4.68
CA PRO A 201 -56.96 12.78 5.18
C PRO A 201 -57.72 14.09 5.10
N SER A 202 -58.96 14.04 4.64
CA SER A 202 -59.84 15.20 4.51
C SER A 202 -60.03 15.85 5.88
N ILE A 203 -59.94 17.18 5.92
CA ILE A 203 -60.22 17.94 7.13
C ILE A 203 -61.73 17.75 7.45
N PRO A 204 -62.12 17.38 8.69
CA PRO A 204 -63.52 17.21 9.04
C PRO A 204 -64.31 18.50 8.84
N GLU A 205 -65.54 18.41 8.32
CA GLU A 205 -66.47 19.54 8.25
C GLU A 205 -66.71 20.08 9.67
N GLY A 206 -66.27 21.32 9.91
CA GLY A 206 -66.32 21.98 11.22
C GLY A 206 -64.96 22.29 11.85
N ALA A 207 -63.85 21.88 11.22
CA ALA A 207 -62.52 22.30 11.66
C ALA A 207 -62.33 23.81 11.43
N ILE A 208 -62.22 24.57 12.52
CA ILE A 208 -61.94 26.01 12.49
C ILE A 208 -60.43 26.18 12.26
N PRO A 209 -59.98 26.87 11.19
CA PRO A 209 -58.57 27.21 11.03
C PRO A 209 -58.21 28.30 12.06
N THR A 210 -57.92 27.91 13.29
CA THR A 210 -57.30 28.80 14.25
C THR A 210 -55.83 28.88 13.88
N PHE A 211 -55.41 29.91 13.13
CA PHE A 211 -54.14 30.64 13.28
C PHE A 211 -54.08 31.73 12.19
N SER A 212 -54.50 32.96 12.51
CA SER A 212 -54.04 34.14 11.78
C SER A 212 -52.71 34.59 12.40
N ILE A 213 -51.62 34.50 11.65
CA ILE A 213 -50.39 35.22 11.98
C ILE A 213 -50.40 36.46 11.09
N SER A 214 -50.77 37.59 11.66
CA SER A 214 -50.58 38.90 11.04
C SER A 214 -49.15 39.36 11.32
N LEU A 215 -48.42 39.73 10.26
CA LEU A 215 -47.19 40.52 10.35
C LEU A 215 -47.54 42.01 10.45
#